data_AF-A0A2A5VTQ0-F1
#
_entry.id   AF-A0A2A5VTQ0-F1
#
_cell.length_a   1.000
_cell.length_b   1.000
_cell.length_c   1.000
_cell.angle_alpha   90.00
_cell.angle_beta   90.00
_cell.angle_gamma   90.00
#
_symmetry.space_group_name_H-M   'P 1'
#
loop_
_entity.id
_entity.type
_entity.pdbx_description
1 polymer ?
#
loop_
_entity_poly.entity_id
_entity_poly.type
_entity_poly.pdbx_seq_one_letter_code
_entity_poly.pdbx_strand_id
1 'polypeptide(L)'
;MSSHVAGTKDRSAVVAWLPSKWGDVAESIEKAQVAFDAMDIGPVAYLHDGERGLAIVPRAIPRDFLMARLPRAGLHQLSHEIRRFDHSWVRITGKMDDDGWEGELEPITVLGYETSERCSHPWSASHLELCKRLGLPIRQGGGDVAGGSEPSIRVAVRR
;
A
#
# COMPACT_ATOMS: atom_id res chain seq x y z
N MET A 1 3.45 -8.01 -5.30
CA MET A 1 2.52 -8.41 -4.24
C MET A 1 1.11 -7.99 -4.62
N SER A 2 0.11 -8.81 -4.32
CA SER A 2 -1.31 -8.47 -4.54
C SER A 2 -1.83 -7.58 -3.42
N SER A 3 -2.63 -6.56 -3.77
CA SER A 3 -3.38 -5.76 -2.81
C SER A 3 -4.63 -6.46 -2.24
N HIS A 4 -4.99 -7.64 -2.75
CA HIS A 4 -6.13 -8.40 -2.25
C HIS A 4 -5.92 -8.93 -0.84
N VAL A 5 -6.94 -8.87 0.01
CA VAL A 5 -6.94 -9.53 1.32
C VAL A 5 -7.51 -10.93 1.19
N ALA A 6 -6.62 -11.92 1.12
CA ALA A 6 -6.99 -13.33 0.97
C ALA A 6 -7.99 -13.77 2.06
N GLY A 7 -8.99 -14.58 1.69
CA GLY A 7 -10.06 -14.99 2.62
C GLY A 7 -11.19 -13.97 2.75
N THR A 8 -11.17 -12.89 1.98
CA THR A 8 -12.28 -11.93 1.87
C THR A 8 -12.76 -11.87 0.42
N LYS A 9 -14.04 -11.56 0.18
CA LYS A 9 -14.59 -11.49 -1.18
C LYS A 9 -14.30 -10.14 -1.86
N ASP A 10 -14.26 -9.08 -1.07
CA ASP A 10 -14.39 -7.72 -1.57
C ASP A 10 -13.49 -6.72 -0.85
N ARG A 11 -12.42 -7.16 -0.17
CA ARG A 11 -11.49 -6.27 0.52
C ARG A 11 -10.11 -6.23 -0.12
N SER A 12 -9.54 -5.03 -0.09
CA SER A 12 -8.18 -4.75 -0.56
C SER A 12 -7.47 -3.84 0.43
N ALA A 13 -6.15 -3.99 0.51
CA ALA A 13 -5.28 -2.98 1.10
C ALA A 13 -4.96 -1.91 0.07
N VAL A 14 -4.49 -0.76 0.54
CA VAL A 14 -3.82 0.22 -0.34
C VAL A 14 -2.35 -0.17 -0.38
N VAL A 15 -1.90 -0.55 -1.58
CA VAL A 15 -0.48 -0.71 -1.91
C VAL A 15 -0.33 0.05 -3.22
N ALA A 16 0.42 1.15 -3.23
CA ALA A 16 0.54 1.98 -4.44
C ALA A 16 1.81 2.81 -4.48
N TRP A 17 2.44 2.84 -5.65
CA TRP A 17 3.40 3.88 -5.98
C TRP A 17 2.68 5.22 -6.04
N LEU A 18 3.24 6.21 -5.35
CA LEU A 18 2.73 7.56 -5.33
C LEU A 18 2.93 8.20 -6.71
N PRO A 19 1.95 9.00 -7.20
CA PRO A 19 2.05 9.60 -8.52
C PRO A 19 3.32 10.45 -8.67
N SER A 20 4.11 10.23 -9.72
CA SER A 20 5.32 11.03 -9.98
C SER A 20 5.04 12.53 -10.14
N LYS A 21 3.85 12.88 -10.61
CA LYS A 21 3.39 14.29 -10.68
C LYS A 21 3.18 14.95 -9.31
N TRP A 22 3.26 14.20 -8.21
CA TRP A 22 3.15 14.75 -6.86
C TRP A 22 4.46 15.36 -6.36
N GLY A 23 5.53 15.29 -7.13
CA GLY A 23 6.82 15.87 -6.78
C GLY A 23 7.81 14.78 -6.40
N ASP A 24 8.82 15.16 -5.63
CA ASP A 24 9.80 14.21 -5.11
C ASP A 24 9.19 13.25 -4.06
N VAL A 25 10.03 12.36 -3.53
CA VAL A 25 9.60 11.37 -2.53
C VAL A 25 8.95 12.04 -1.32
N ALA A 26 9.52 13.12 -0.78
CA ALA A 26 9.00 13.80 0.40
C ALA A 26 7.68 14.50 0.10
N GLU A 27 7.61 15.29 -0.99
CA GLU A 27 6.40 16.00 -1.41
C GLU A 27 5.25 15.03 -1.70
N SER A 28 5.56 13.87 -2.29
CA SER A 28 4.57 12.84 -2.58
C SER A 28 4.01 12.21 -1.31
N ILE A 29 4.83 11.99 -0.29
CA ILE A 29 4.42 11.42 1.01
C ILE A 29 3.53 12.41 1.78
N GLU A 30 3.86 13.70 1.77
CA GLU A 30 3.03 14.74 2.39
C GLU A 30 1.62 14.78 1.77
N LYS A 31 1.55 14.79 0.44
CA LYS A 31 0.27 14.74 -0.30
C LYS A 31 -0.49 13.44 -0.02
N ALA A 32 0.21 12.32 0.07
CA ALA A 32 -0.38 11.04 0.42
C ALA A 32 -0.95 11.05 1.85
N GLN A 33 -0.25 11.64 2.82
CA GLN A 33 -0.73 11.74 4.20
C GLN A 33 -2.02 12.58 4.28
N VAL A 34 -2.07 13.73 3.63
CA VAL A 34 -3.30 14.54 3.56
C VAL A 34 -4.45 13.75 2.95
N ALA A 35 -4.19 12.99 1.87
CA ALA A 35 -5.21 12.19 1.22
C ALA A 35 -5.71 11.03 2.09
N PHE A 36 -4.81 10.31 2.78
CA PHE A 36 -5.15 9.19 3.65
C PHE A 36 -5.85 9.64 4.93
N ASP A 37 -5.44 10.78 5.49
CA ASP A 37 -6.11 11.41 6.63
C ASP A 37 -7.54 11.80 6.30
N ALA A 38 -7.77 12.44 5.14
CA ALA A 38 -9.10 12.79 4.66
C ALA A 38 -10.01 11.58 4.35
N MET A 39 -9.44 10.38 4.25
CA MET A 39 -10.17 9.12 4.06
C MET A 39 -10.35 8.34 5.37
N ASP A 40 -9.80 8.81 6.50
CA ASP A 40 -9.73 8.08 7.77
C ASP A 40 -9.11 6.68 7.61
N ILE A 41 -8.06 6.56 6.80
CA ILE A 41 -7.31 5.30 6.64
C ILE A 41 -5.86 5.48 7.04
N GLY A 42 -5.42 4.65 7.98
CA GLY A 42 -4.06 4.65 8.51
C GLY A 42 -3.83 3.44 9.42
N PRO A 43 -2.60 3.21 9.88
CA PRO A 43 -1.39 3.96 9.56
C PRO A 43 -0.86 3.61 8.18
N VAL A 44 0.16 4.33 7.71
CA VAL A 44 0.73 4.17 6.37
C VAL A 44 2.23 3.92 6.50
N ALA A 45 2.70 2.78 5.99
CA ALA A 45 4.12 2.54 5.80
C ALA A 45 4.57 3.13 4.47
N TYR A 46 5.68 3.89 4.50
CA TYR A 46 6.28 4.51 3.34
C TYR A 46 7.67 3.95 3.07
N LEU A 47 7.91 3.63 1.81
CA LEU A 47 9.19 3.18 1.27
C LEU A 47 9.53 3.98 0.01
N HIS A 48 10.74 3.87 -0.53
CA HIS A 48 11.07 4.40 -1.86
C HIS A 48 12.00 3.47 -2.65
N ASP A 49 12.03 3.66 -3.97
CA ASP A 49 13.04 3.08 -4.88
C ASP A 49 14.16 4.08 -5.24
N GLY A 50 14.17 5.26 -4.61
CA GLY A 50 15.08 6.37 -4.91
C GLY A 50 14.46 7.42 -5.82
N GLU A 51 13.40 7.08 -6.56
CA GLU A 51 12.69 8.01 -7.44
C GLU A 51 11.25 8.29 -6.98
N ARG A 52 10.56 7.28 -6.45
CA ARG A 52 9.15 7.36 -6.09
C ARG A 52 8.90 6.79 -4.69
N GLY A 53 7.93 7.38 -3.99
CA GLY A 53 7.39 6.81 -2.77
C GLY A 53 6.44 5.65 -3.05
N LEU A 54 6.50 4.61 -2.23
CA LEU A 54 5.51 3.53 -2.13
C LEU A 54 4.75 3.70 -0.82
N ALA A 55 3.41 3.68 -0.90
CA ALA A 55 2.53 3.70 0.28
C ALA A 55 1.87 2.34 0.49
N ILE A 56 1.88 1.87 1.75
CA ILE A 56 1.18 0.67 2.19
C ILE A 56 0.26 1.02 3.37
N VAL A 57 -1.05 0.95 3.16
CA VAL A 57 -2.06 1.02 4.24
C VAL A 57 -2.52 -0.42 4.53
N PRO A 58 -2.07 -1.06 5.62
CA PRO A 58 -2.28 -2.49 5.90
C PRO A 58 -3.68 -2.75 6.49
N ARG A 59 -4.71 -2.16 5.88
CA ARG A 59 -6.12 -2.28 6.25
C ARG A 59 -6.86 -3.13 5.23
N ALA A 60 -7.80 -3.94 5.69
CA ALA A 60 -8.70 -4.69 4.83
C ALA A 60 -9.93 -3.84 4.49
N ILE A 61 -9.78 -2.98 3.49
CA ILE A 61 -10.76 -1.94 3.14
C ILE A 61 -11.73 -2.48 2.08
N PRO A 62 -13.05 -2.29 2.23
CA PRO A 62 -14.02 -2.61 1.18
C PRO A 62 -13.68 -1.93 -0.15
N ARG A 63 -13.74 -2.67 -1.26
CA ARG A 63 -13.34 -2.15 -2.58
C ARG A 63 -14.23 -1.00 -3.03
N ASP A 64 -15.52 -1.02 -2.72
CA ASP A 64 -16.46 0.08 -3.01
C ASP A 64 -16.05 1.39 -2.28
N PHE A 65 -15.64 1.30 -1.02
CA PHE A 65 -15.09 2.41 -0.25
C PHE A 65 -13.87 3.01 -0.95
N LEU A 66 -12.95 2.17 -1.42
CA LEU A 66 -11.75 2.58 -2.17
C LEU A 66 -12.14 3.22 -3.52
N MET A 67 -13.07 2.64 -4.27
CA MET A 67 -13.48 3.16 -5.58
C MET A 67 -14.12 4.54 -5.50
N ALA A 68 -14.81 4.85 -4.39
CA ALA A 68 -15.41 6.14 -4.17
C ALA A 68 -14.38 7.26 -3.84
N ARG A 69 -13.19 6.90 -3.34
CA ARG A 69 -12.24 7.85 -2.74
C ARG A 69 -10.90 7.95 -3.45
N LEU A 70 -10.31 6.83 -3.88
CA LEU A 70 -8.98 6.81 -4.52
C LEU A 70 -8.86 7.74 -5.75
N PRO A 71 -9.84 7.84 -6.66
CA PRO A 71 -9.75 8.79 -7.77
C PRO A 71 -9.72 10.25 -7.30
N ARG A 72 -10.48 10.60 -6.27
CA ARG A 72 -10.51 11.97 -5.70
C ARG A 72 -9.22 12.29 -4.97
N ALA A 73 -8.61 11.28 -4.35
CA ALA A 73 -7.28 11.33 -3.76
C ALA A 73 -6.15 11.33 -4.80
N GLY A 74 -6.42 11.35 -6.12
CA GLY A 74 -5.42 11.36 -7.18
C GLY A 74 -4.72 10.02 -7.44
N LEU A 75 -5.14 8.94 -6.76
CA LEU A 75 -4.63 7.57 -6.90
C LEU A 75 -5.40 6.80 -8.00
N HIS A 76 -5.53 7.40 -9.18
CA HIS A 76 -6.34 6.85 -10.28
C HIS A 76 -5.86 5.49 -10.77
N GLN A 77 -4.53 5.27 -10.82
CA GLN A 77 -3.96 4.02 -11.29
C GLN A 77 -4.38 2.85 -10.40
N LEU A 78 -4.22 2.97 -9.08
CA LEU A 78 -4.65 1.95 -8.13
C LEU A 78 -6.16 1.67 -8.26
N SER A 79 -6.98 2.73 -8.38
CA SER A 79 -8.42 2.56 -8.58
C SER A 79 -8.76 1.81 -9.86
N HIS A 80 -8.08 2.12 -10.96
CA HIS A 80 -8.27 1.45 -12.24
C HIS A 80 -7.89 -0.04 -12.16
N GLU A 81 -6.75 -0.35 -11.55
CA GLU A 81 -6.27 -1.73 -11.39
C GLU A 81 -7.22 -2.58 -10.54
N ILE A 82 -7.62 -2.10 -9.35
CA ILE A 82 -8.58 -2.80 -8.49
C ILE A 82 -9.92 -3.00 -9.20
N ARG A 83 -10.40 -2.01 -9.97
CA ARG A 83 -11.65 -2.14 -10.72
C ARG A 83 -11.57 -3.19 -11.82
N ARG A 84 -10.44 -3.26 -12.51
CA ARG A 84 -10.25 -4.12 -13.68
C ARG A 84 -9.95 -5.57 -13.30
N PHE A 85 -9.23 -5.79 -12.21
CA PHE A 85 -8.67 -7.10 -11.87
C PHE A 85 -9.06 -7.59 -10.48
N ASP A 86 -9.96 -6.88 -9.77
CA ASP A 86 -10.32 -7.10 -8.37
C ASP A 86 -9.18 -6.88 -7.34
N HIS A 87 -7.96 -6.63 -7.81
CA HIS A 87 -6.78 -6.31 -7.03
C HIS A 87 -5.74 -5.57 -7.87
N SER A 88 -4.69 -5.06 -7.23
CA SER A 88 -3.51 -4.50 -7.88
C SER A 88 -2.30 -5.39 -7.62
N TRP A 89 -1.48 -5.59 -8.65
CA TRP A 89 -0.17 -6.21 -8.51
C TRP A 89 0.89 -5.11 -8.42
N VAL A 90 1.41 -4.88 -7.23
CA VAL A 90 2.47 -3.89 -7.02
C VAL A 90 3.83 -4.58 -6.98
N ARG A 91 4.75 -4.09 -7.79
CA ARG A 91 6.15 -4.50 -7.74
C ARG A 91 6.79 -3.94 -6.46
N ILE A 92 7.33 -4.82 -5.63
CA ILE A 92 7.96 -4.50 -4.34
C ILE A 92 9.41 -5.00 -4.25
N THR A 93 10.00 -5.34 -5.39
CA THR A 93 11.38 -5.84 -5.52
C THR A 93 12.12 -5.03 -6.56
N GLY A 94 13.45 -4.89 -6.39
CA GLY A 94 14.34 -4.25 -7.37
C GLY A 94 14.26 -4.91 -8.75
N LYS A 95 14.65 -4.17 -9.81
CA LYS A 95 14.77 -4.73 -11.18
C LYS A 95 16.23 -5.10 -11.36
N MET A 96 16.50 -6.22 -12.01
CA MET A 96 17.82 -6.43 -12.59
C MET A 96 17.72 -5.98 -14.05
N ASP A 97 18.50 -4.99 -14.43
CA ASP A 97 18.76 -4.66 -15.83
C ASP A 97 20.21 -5.01 -16.20
N ASP A 98 20.59 -4.74 -17.45
CA ASP A 98 21.94 -5.05 -17.95
C ASP A 98 23.03 -4.19 -17.27
N ASP A 99 22.66 -3.10 -16.59
CA ASP A 99 23.55 -2.14 -15.91
C ASP A 99 23.60 -2.31 -14.38
N GLY A 100 22.73 -3.15 -13.79
CA GLY A 100 22.76 -3.52 -12.38
C GLY A 100 21.39 -3.74 -11.73
N TRP A 101 21.35 -3.65 -10.40
CA TRP A 101 20.10 -3.64 -9.64
C TRP A 101 19.49 -2.22 -9.70
N GLU A 102 18.37 -2.02 -10.41
CA GLU A 102 17.49 -0.86 -10.19
C GLU A 102 16.98 -0.92 -8.74
N GLY A 103 17.40 0.09 -7.95
CA GLY A 103 16.90 0.51 -6.64
C GLY A 103 16.29 -0.58 -5.76
N GLU A 104 17.01 -1.00 -4.72
CA GLU A 104 16.39 -1.75 -3.62
C GLU A 104 15.31 -0.87 -2.95
N LEU A 105 14.21 -1.50 -2.54
CA LEU A 105 13.11 -0.79 -1.89
C LEU A 105 13.52 -0.45 -0.45
N GLU A 106 13.74 0.82 -0.14
CA GLU A 106 14.24 1.26 1.15
C GLU A 106 13.10 1.76 2.06
N PRO A 107 13.07 1.34 3.34
CA PRO A 107 12.07 1.81 4.29
C PRO A 107 12.33 3.25 4.71
N ILE A 108 11.28 4.07 4.73
CA ILE A 108 11.36 5.46 5.22
C ILE A 108 10.82 5.54 6.64
N THR A 109 9.52 5.30 6.83
CA THR A 109 8.83 5.51 8.11
C THR A 109 7.40 4.95 8.08
N VAL A 110 6.72 5.01 9.23
CA VAL A 110 5.27 4.77 9.36
C VAL A 110 4.62 6.02 9.95
N LEU A 111 3.62 6.57 9.24
CA LEU A 111 2.88 7.78 9.65
C LEU A 111 1.37 7.51 9.80
N GLY A 112 0.61 8.48 10.31
CA GLY A 112 -0.85 8.43 10.39
C GLY A 112 -1.38 7.48 11.47
N TYR A 113 -0.72 7.40 12.63
CA TYR A 113 -1.21 6.58 13.75
C TYR A 113 -2.44 7.22 14.41
N GLU A 114 -2.54 8.54 14.41
CA GLU A 114 -3.73 9.29 14.81
C GLU A 114 -4.90 9.06 13.84
N THR A 115 -4.64 9.00 12.53
CA THR A 115 -5.64 8.61 11.53
C THR A 115 -6.09 7.17 11.74
N SER A 116 -5.18 6.28 12.13
CA SER A 116 -5.47 4.88 12.43
C SER A 116 -6.51 4.70 13.53
N GLU A 117 -6.55 5.58 14.53
CA GLU A 117 -7.52 5.51 15.63
C GLU A 117 -8.96 5.77 15.16
N ARG A 118 -9.12 6.51 14.06
CA ARG A 118 -10.42 6.78 13.43
C ARG A 118 -10.80 5.74 12.37
N CYS A 119 -9.87 4.87 11.98
CA CYS A 119 -10.08 3.88 10.94
C CYS A 119 -10.89 2.69 11.48
N SER A 120 -12.12 2.53 10.98
CA SER A 120 -13.01 1.41 11.34
C SER A 120 -12.72 0.11 10.58
N HIS A 121 -11.79 0.12 9.63
CA HIS A 121 -11.51 -1.04 8.80
C HIS A 121 -10.60 -2.04 9.53
N PRO A 122 -10.89 -3.35 9.46
CA PRO A 122 -10.02 -4.38 10.01
C PRO A 122 -8.59 -4.27 9.47
N TRP A 123 -7.63 -4.78 10.22
CA TRP A 123 -6.28 -4.98 9.74
C TRP A 123 -6.23 -6.06 8.65
N SER A 124 -5.27 -5.96 7.73
CA SER A 124 -4.95 -7.05 6.82
C SER A 124 -3.72 -7.80 7.30
N ALA A 125 -3.88 -9.08 7.68
CA ALA A 125 -2.79 -9.89 8.22
C ALA A 125 -1.59 -9.99 7.26
N SER A 126 -1.85 -10.24 5.97
CA SER A 126 -0.81 -10.36 4.95
C SER A 126 -0.03 -9.07 4.71
N HIS A 127 -0.70 -7.91 4.80
CA HIS A 127 -0.04 -6.62 4.58
C HIS A 127 0.68 -6.14 5.84
N LEU A 128 0.21 -6.49 7.03
CA LEU A 128 0.97 -6.30 8.28
C LEU A 128 2.29 -7.11 8.25
N GLU A 129 2.21 -8.38 7.85
CA GLU A 129 3.38 -9.24 7.72
C GLU A 129 4.33 -8.73 6.63
N LEU A 130 3.81 -8.21 5.51
CA LEU A 130 4.65 -7.55 4.51
C LEU A 130 5.40 -6.36 5.10
N CYS A 131 4.72 -5.43 5.77
CA CYS A 131 5.37 -4.26 6.35
C CYS A 131 6.47 -4.66 7.34
N LYS A 132 6.24 -5.69 8.15
CA LYS A 132 7.27 -6.26 9.03
C LYS A 132 8.49 -6.79 8.26
N ARG A 133 8.29 -7.54 7.17
CA ARG A 133 9.38 -8.05 6.32
C ARG A 133 10.16 -6.94 5.60
N LEU A 134 9.50 -5.83 5.31
CA LEU A 134 10.11 -4.65 4.70
C LEU A 134 10.76 -3.70 5.73
N GLY A 135 10.90 -4.12 7.00
CA GLY A 135 11.57 -3.30 8.02
C GLY A 135 10.71 -2.19 8.64
N LEU A 136 9.40 -2.15 8.34
CA LEU A 136 8.45 -1.17 8.88
C LEU A 136 7.33 -1.86 9.66
N PRO A 137 7.63 -2.54 10.79
CA PRO A 137 6.60 -3.17 11.60
C PRO A 137 5.58 -2.12 12.08
N ILE A 138 4.31 -2.40 11.81
CA ILE A 138 3.20 -1.52 12.18
C ILE A 138 2.79 -1.83 13.61
N ARG A 139 2.68 -0.79 14.45
CA ARG A 139 2.13 -0.92 15.80
C ARG A 139 0.63 -1.13 15.69
N GLN A 140 0.22 -2.39 15.70
CA GLN A 140 -1.19 -2.76 15.63
C GLN A 140 -1.91 -2.29 16.90
N GLY A 141 -2.87 -1.37 16.74
CA GLY A 141 -3.82 -1.01 17.79
C GLY A 141 -4.97 -2.01 17.90
N GLY A 142 -6.06 -1.63 18.55
CA GLY A 142 -7.30 -2.41 18.57
C GLY A 142 -7.90 -2.64 17.17
N GLY A 143 -8.89 -3.53 17.10
CA GLY A 143 -9.64 -3.84 15.89
C GLY A 143 -9.37 -5.23 15.32
N ASP A 144 -10.32 -5.72 14.53
CA ASP A 144 -10.29 -7.07 13.96
C ASP A 144 -9.15 -7.23 12.95
N VAL A 145 -8.75 -8.49 12.73
CA VAL A 145 -7.77 -8.88 11.72
C VAL A 145 -8.47 -9.74 10.66
N ALA A 146 -8.29 -9.40 9.39
CA ALA A 146 -8.83 -10.13 8.27
C ALA A 146 -7.73 -10.81 7.43
N GLY A 147 -8.08 -11.99 6.93
CA GLY A 147 -7.29 -12.78 6.00
C GLY A 147 -6.11 -13.54 6.61
N GLY A 148 -5.41 -14.29 5.77
CA GLY A 148 -4.20 -15.03 6.14
C GLY A 148 -2.98 -14.12 6.23
N SER A 149 -1.99 -14.49 7.05
CA SER A 149 -0.75 -13.74 7.23
C SER A 149 0.24 -13.87 6.06
N GLU A 150 0.04 -14.84 5.16
CA GLU A 150 0.96 -15.06 4.06
C GLU A 150 0.74 -14.03 2.93
N PRO A 151 1.74 -13.18 2.61
CA PRO A 151 1.62 -12.22 1.53
C PRO A 151 1.54 -12.92 0.18
N SER A 152 0.54 -12.57 -0.63
CA SER A 152 0.44 -13.04 -2.01
C SER A 152 1.50 -12.37 -2.90
N ILE A 153 2.67 -13.00 -2.99
CA ILE A 153 3.80 -12.56 -3.82
C ILE A 153 3.88 -13.46 -5.05
N ARG A 154 4.15 -12.87 -6.21
CA ARG A 154 4.46 -13.59 -7.46
C ARG A 154 5.82 -13.14 -7.96
N VAL A 155 6.64 -14.10 -8.38
CA VAL A 155 7.90 -13.83 -9.08
C VAL A 155 7.60 -13.83 -10.58
N ALA A 156 7.86 -12.71 -11.25
CA ALA A 156 7.78 -12.62 -12.70
C ALA A 156 9.20 -12.74 -13.27
N VAL A 157 9.48 -13.84 -13.97
CA VAL A 157 10.73 -14.01 -14.72
C VAL A 157 10.47 -13.48 -16.13
N ARG A 158 11.17 -12.41 -16.54
CA ARG A 158 11.17 -11.99 -17.96
C ARG A 158 11.97 -13.03 -18.75
N ARG A 159 11.37 -13.53 -19.84
CA ARG A 159 12.07 -14.30 -20.89
C ARG A 159 12.61 -13.33 -21.93
#